data_AF-A0A7W2PCA2-F1
#
_entry.id   AF-A0A7W2PCA2-F1
#
_cell.length_a   1.000
_cell.length_b   1.000
_cell.length_c   1.000
_cell.angle_alpha   90.00
_cell.angle_beta   90.00
_cell.angle_gamma   90.00
#
_symmetry.space_group_name_H-M   'P 1'
#
loop_
_entity.id
_entity.type
_entity.pdbx_description
1 polymer ?
#
loop_
_entity_poly.entity_id
_entity_poly.type
_entity_poly.pdbx_seq_one_letter_code
_entity_poly.pdbx_strand_id
1 'polypeptide(L)'
;MKKPPIFCAIGITFILLTGCQSGNTLQNYYLGDIQASEFLDDKFIGYKDILIETDTEIFALSTEMKTMAKSISLERDARKKATKLLQHFFSPEDINLAYESGANVIAAQAFKNQAANCLSLTIMAYAIAQEAKLSVAFQRVDVPEYWVRNGRVNMLTGHINLTVLDEKSPDKRVLFQRTSIEIDFDPFVNKQPFEKH
;
A
#
# COMPACT_ATOMS: atom_id res chain seq x y z
N MET A 1 52.12 -14.74 71.73
CA MET A 1 50.65 -14.96 71.80
C MET A 1 49.93 -13.62 71.72
N LYS A 2 49.10 -13.42 70.70
CA LYS A 2 47.83 -12.63 70.66
C LYS A 2 47.40 -12.53 69.20
N LYS A 3 46.48 -13.38 68.78
CA LYS A 3 45.88 -13.36 67.44
C LYS A 3 44.98 -12.11 67.33
N PRO A 4 45.05 -11.31 66.26
CA PRO A 4 44.08 -10.24 66.05
C PRO A 4 42.69 -10.84 65.77
N PRO A 5 41.61 -10.17 66.20
CA PRO A 5 40.27 -10.74 66.20
C PRO A 5 39.71 -10.85 64.77
N ILE A 6 39.37 -12.08 64.38
CA ILE A 6 38.70 -12.43 63.11
C ILE A 6 37.38 -11.66 62.91
N PHE A 7 36.80 -11.11 63.97
CA PHE A 7 35.59 -10.28 63.93
C PHE A 7 35.76 -8.93 63.21
N CYS A 8 36.97 -8.39 63.08
CA CYS A 8 37.18 -7.11 62.39
C CYS A 8 37.11 -7.25 60.85
N ALA A 9 37.45 -8.41 60.31
CA ALA A 9 37.40 -8.66 58.86
C ALA A 9 35.96 -8.87 58.35
N ILE A 10 35.09 -9.47 59.17
CA ILE A 10 33.69 -9.76 58.78
C ILE A 10 32.84 -8.47 58.77
N GLY A 11 33.12 -7.52 59.66
CA GLY A 11 32.41 -6.23 59.70
C GLY A 11 32.70 -5.34 58.48
N ILE A 12 33.91 -5.40 57.93
CA ILE A 12 34.32 -4.58 56.78
C ILE A 12 33.73 -5.14 55.47
N THR A 13 33.56 -6.45 55.35
CA THR A 13 32.92 -7.08 54.18
C THR A 13 31.41 -6.78 54.08
N PHE A 14 30.72 -6.56 55.21
CA PHE A 14 29.28 -6.25 55.21
C PHE A 14 28.96 -4.81 54.78
N ILE A 15 29.89 -3.87 54.96
CA ILE A 15 29.73 -2.45 54.57
C ILE A 15 29.94 -2.26 53.05
N LEU A 16 30.63 -3.18 52.38
CA LEU A 16 30.87 -3.11 50.93
C LEU A 16 29.72 -3.69 50.07
N LEU A 17 28.68 -4.25 50.68
CA LEU A 17 27.51 -4.80 49.96
C LEU A 17 26.28 -3.88 49.97
N THR A 18 26.39 -2.66 50.51
CA THR A 18 25.32 -1.66 50.48
C THR A 18 25.54 -0.63 49.36
N GLY A 19 25.31 -1.05 48.12
CA GLY A 19 25.19 -0.19 46.94
C GLY A 19 24.81 -1.06 45.73
N CYS A 20 23.70 -0.89 45.02
CA CYS A 20 22.79 0.24 44.87
C CYS A 20 21.35 -0.15 45.27
N GLN A 21 20.69 0.67 46.09
CA GLN A 21 19.24 0.78 46.01
C GLN A 21 18.95 1.53 44.70
N SER A 22 18.42 0.85 43.69
CA SER A 22 17.81 1.51 42.54
C SER A 22 16.70 2.41 43.10
N GLY A 23 16.99 3.70 43.20
CA GLY A 23 15.97 4.69 43.45
C GLY A 23 15.03 4.63 42.26
N ASN A 24 13.85 4.05 42.46
CA ASN A 24 12.69 4.37 41.62
C ASN A 24 12.30 5.81 41.92
N THR A 25 13.17 6.74 41.55
CA THR A 25 12.73 8.07 41.16
C THR A 25 11.96 7.81 39.88
N LEU A 26 10.66 7.59 40.02
CA LEU A 26 9.72 7.97 38.97
C LEU A 26 9.88 9.48 38.85
N GLN A 27 10.95 9.87 38.16
CA GLN A 27 11.07 11.13 37.50
C GLN A 27 9.89 11.07 36.55
N ASN A 28 8.81 11.74 36.94
CA ASN A 28 7.85 12.27 35.99
C ASN A 28 8.69 13.11 35.04
N TYR A 29 9.27 12.45 34.03
CA TYR A 29 9.54 13.06 32.76
C TYR A 29 8.17 13.55 32.35
N TYR A 30 7.96 14.85 32.59
CA TYR A 30 7.10 15.63 31.75
C TYR A 30 7.25 15.08 30.34
N LEU A 31 6.11 14.70 29.75
CA LEU A 31 5.92 14.53 28.32
C LEU A 31 6.18 15.88 27.63
N GLY A 32 7.40 16.39 27.79
CA GLY A 32 7.98 17.47 27.04
C GLY A 32 8.52 16.84 25.78
N ASP A 33 7.66 16.82 24.78
CA ASP A 33 8.01 16.66 23.37
C ASP A 33 8.76 15.37 23.00
N ILE A 34 8.05 14.24 23.01
CA ILE A 34 8.46 13.10 22.18
C ILE A 34 8.06 13.44 20.74
N GLN A 35 8.93 14.19 20.06
CA GLN A 35 8.95 14.24 18.60
C GLN A 35 10.32 14.69 18.07
N ALA A 36 11.41 14.27 18.74
CA ALA A 36 12.64 14.06 18.00
C ALA A 36 12.42 12.85 17.09
N SER A 37 12.25 13.09 15.79
CA SER A 37 12.28 12.05 14.75
C SER A 37 13.45 11.11 15.03
N GLU A 38 13.19 9.80 15.08
CA GLU A 38 14.23 8.77 15.23
C GLU A 38 15.24 8.82 14.08
N PHE A 39 14.84 9.43 12.96
CA PHE A 39 15.65 9.66 11.79
C PHE A 39 16.24 11.08 11.76
N LEU A 40 17.52 11.18 11.43
CA LEU A 40 18.26 12.44 11.22
C LEU A 40 18.07 12.98 9.80
N ASP A 41 16.85 12.88 9.27
CA ASP A 41 16.57 13.17 7.87
C ASP A 41 16.85 14.64 7.53
N ASP A 42 16.61 15.54 8.50
CA ASP A 42 16.89 16.97 8.42
C ASP A 42 18.39 17.31 8.23
N LYS A 43 19.29 16.33 8.45
CA LYS A 43 20.75 16.50 8.27
C LYS A 43 21.22 16.20 6.86
N PHE A 44 20.41 15.57 6.01
CA PHE A 44 20.80 15.31 4.62
C PHE A 44 20.66 16.55 3.75
N ILE A 45 21.66 16.78 2.89
CA ILE A 45 21.64 17.89 1.94
C ILE A 45 20.47 17.70 0.97
N GLY A 46 19.57 18.69 0.94
CA GLY A 46 18.40 18.66 0.07
C GLY A 46 17.18 17.93 0.66
N TYR A 47 17.20 17.60 1.96
CA TYR A 47 16.01 17.13 2.66
C TYR A 47 14.82 18.07 2.44
N LYS A 48 13.66 17.48 2.20
CA LYS A 48 12.38 18.16 2.11
C LYS A 48 11.38 17.30 2.85
N ASP A 49 10.60 17.95 3.69
CA ASP A 49 9.43 17.32 4.28
C ASP A 49 8.35 17.24 3.20
N ILE A 50 8.14 16.03 2.68
CA ILE A 50 7.15 15.75 1.64
C ILE A 50 5.97 15.10 2.35
N LEU A 51 4.82 15.79 2.33
CA LEU A 51 3.57 15.20 2.77
C LEU A 51 3.24 14.01 1.87
N ILE A 52 3.15 12.83 2.47
CA ILE A 52 2.72 11.60 1.79
C ILE A 52 1.21 11.48 1.94
N GLU A 53 0.54 11.18 0.83
CA GLU A 53 -0.90 10.95 0.81
C GLU A 53 -1.29 9.77 1.72
N THR A 54 -2.37 9.96 2.46
CA THR A 54 -2.98 8.92 3.27
C THR A 54 -3.74 7.92 2.40
N ASP A 55 -4.00 6.72 2.92
CA ASP A 55 -4.85 5.72 2.23
C ASP A 55 -6.20 6.30 1.79
N THR A 56 -6.80 7.17 2.63
CA THR A 56 -8.09 7.80 2.31
C THR A 56 -7.97 8.71 1.10
N GLU A 57 -6.86 9.45 0.95
CA GLU A 57 -6.60 10.32 -0.18
C GLU A 57 -6.26 9.52 -1.44
N ILE A 58 -5.45 8.47 -1.31
CA ILE A 58 -5.04 7.59 -2.42
C ILE A 58 -6.25 6.99 -3.14
N PHE A 59 -7.25 6.52 -2.37
CA PHE A 59 -8.46 5.88 -2.89
C PHE A 59 -9.67 6.82 -3.03
N ALA A 60 -9.52 8.12 -2.76
CA ALA A 60 -10.63 9.06 -2.82
C ALA A 60 -11.25 9.15 -4.23
N LEU A 61 -12.58 9.17 -4.29
CA LEU A 61 -13.35 9.30 -5.53
C LEU A 61 -13.87 10.73 -5.73
N SER A 62 -13.76 11.23 -6.96
CA SER A 62 -14.45 12.45 -7.39
C SER A 62 -15.96 12.21 -7.58
N THR A 63 -16.73 13.29 -7.76
CA THR A 63 -18.18 13.21 -8.02
C THR A 63 -18.49 12.49 -9.34
N GLU A 64 -17.68 12.72 -10.37
CA GLU A 64 -17.78 12.08 -11.68
C GLU A 64 -17.51 10.58 -11.57
N MET A 65 -16.48 10.20 -10.81
CA MET A 65 -16.15 8.79 -10.56
C MET A 65 -17.29 8.07 -9.83
N LYS A 66 -17.90 8.69 -8.81
CA LYS A 66 -19.07 8.13 -8.12
C LYS A 66 -20.28 7.98 -9.05
N THR A 67 -20.46 8.93 -9.96
CA THR A 67 -21.53 8.86 -10.97
C THR A 67 -21.32 7.70 -11.95
N MET A 68 -20.08 7.52 -12.40
CA MET A 68 -19.67 6.36 -13.21
C MET A 68 -19.89 5.05 -12.45
N ALA A 69 -19.39 4.96 -11.21
CA ALA A 69 -19.56 3.78 -10.37
C ALA A 69 -21.04 3.43 -10.15
N LYS A 70 -21.90 4.43 -9.96
CA LYS A 70 -23.35 4.26 -9.90
C LYS A 70 -23.90 3.66 -11.20
N SER A 71 -23.48 4.13 -12.36
CA SER A 71 -23.87 3.58 -13.67
C SER A 71 -23.50 2.09 -13.79
N ILE A 72 -22.30 1.73 -13.31
CA ILE A 72 -21.79 0.36 -13.32
C ILE A 72 -22.58 -0.52 -12.35
N SER A 73 -22.91 0.01 -11.16
CA SER A 73 -23.63 -0.73 -10.12
C SER A 73 -25.04 -1.19 -10.53
N LEU A 74 -25.61 -0.61 -11.58
CA LEU A 74 -26.90 -1.02 -12.15
C LEU A 74 -26.83 -2.36 -12.87
N GLU A 75 -25.64 -2.81 -13.27
CA GLU A 75 -25.45 -4.13 -13.85
C GLU A 75 -25.61 -5.24 -12.81
N ARG A 76 -26.28 -6.33 -13.19
CA ARG A 76 -26.67 -7.39 -12.26
C ARG A 76 -25.53 -8.34 -11.87
N ASP A 77 -24.66 -8.67 -12.82
CA ASP A 77 -23.61 -9.66 -12.63
C ASP A 77 -22.22 -9.04 -12.66
N ALA A 78 -21.28 -9.64 -11.93
CA ALA A 78 -19.92 -9.15 -11.79
C ALA A 78 -19.19 -9.03 -13.14
N ARG A 79 -19.50 -9.93 -14.09
CA ARG A 79 -18.92 -9.89 -15.43
C ARG A 79 -19.39 -8.66 -16.21
N LYS A 80 -20.68 -8.36 -16.22
CA LYS A 80 -21.20 -7.14 -16.86
C LYS A 80 -20.68 -5.88 -16.20
N LYS A 81 -20.60 -5.85 -14.87
CA LYS A 81 -19.97 -4.72 -14.14
C LYS A 81 -18.53 -4.50 -14.60
N ALA A 82 -17.72 -5.57 -14.63
CA ALA A 82 -16.33 -5.50 -15.08
C ALA A 82 -16.21 -5.08 -16.54
N THR A 83 -17.03 -5.64 -17.44
CA THR A 83 -17.07 -5.23 -18.85
C THR A 83 -17.42 -3.76 -19.01
N LYS A 84 -18.41 -3.26 -18.27
CA LYS A 84 -18.84 -1.86 -18.33
C LYS A 84 -17.78 -0.90 -17.78
N LEU A 85 -17.08 -1.31 -16.71
CA LEU A 85 -15.92 -0.58 -16.19
C LEU A 85 -14.82 -0.45 -17.26
N LEU A 86 -14.47 -1.57 -17.91
CA LEU A 86 -13.47 -1.57 -18.99
C LEU A 86 -13.91 -0.72 -20.19
N GLN A 87 -15.21 -0.74 -20.54
CA GLN A 87 -15.75 0.12 -21.59
C GLN A 87 -15.54 1.60 -21.28
N HIS A 88 -15.85 2.05 -20.06
CA HIS A 88 -15.60 3.44 -19.65
C HIS A 88 -14.12 3.83 -19.70
N PHE A 89 -13.22 2.89 -19.44
CA PHE A 89 -11.78 3.13 -19.42
C PHE A 89 -11.15 3.24 -20.80
N PHE A 90 -11.60 2.42 -21.74
CA PHE A 90 -10.93 2.27 -23.05
C PHE A 90 -11.77 2.75 -24.24
N SER A 91 -13.02 3.16 -24.02
CA SER A 91 -13.83 3.77 -25.09
C SER A 91 -13.26 5.15 -25.44
N PRO A 92 -13.03 5.44 -26.74
CA PRO A 92 -12.62 6.77 -27.21
C PRO A 92 -13.62 7.88 -26.87
N GLU A 93 -14.89 7.52 -26.64
CA GLU A 93 -15.96 8.46 -26.29
C GLU A 93 -16.05 8.74 -24.77
N ASP A 94 -15.33 7.97 -23.96
CA ASP A 94 -15.30 8.10 -22.49
C ASP A 94 -13.92 8.62 -22.02
N ILE A 95 -13.24 7.89 -21.13
CA ILE A 95 -12.00 8.36 -20.49
C ILE A 95 -10.80 8.21 -21.42
N ASN A 96 -10.78 7.15 -22.25
CA ASN A 96 -9.68 6.82 -23.15
C ASN A 96 -8.30 6.85 -22.44
N LEU A 97 -8.14 6.00 -21.42
CA LEU A 97 -6.96 6.00 -20.57
C LEU A 97 -5.67 5.74 -21.35
N ALA A 98 -4.66 6.57 -21.09
CA ALA A 98 -3.30 6.40 -21.57
C ALA A 98 -2.37 5.88 -20.47
N TYR A 99 -1.41 5.05 -20.85
CA TYR A 99 -0.34 4.65 -19.94
C TYR A 99 0.80 5.67 -19.94
N GLU A 100 1.18 6.15 -18.76
CA GLU A 100 2.32 7.04 -18.57
C GLU A 100 3.17 6.61 -17.36
N SER A 101 4.35 6.03 -17.62
CA SER A 101 5.20 5.43 -16.57
C SER A 101 5.60 6.37 -15.43
N GLY A 102 5.76 7.67 -15.70
CA GLY A 102 6.18 8.69 -14.72
C GLY A 102 5.04 9.26 -13.87
N ALA A 103 3.80 9.03 -14.26
CA ALA A 103 2.62 9.62 -13.63
C ALA A 103 2.16 8.78 -12.42
N ASN A 104 2.79 9.07 -11.26
CA ASN A 104 2.44 8.52 -9.95
C ASN A 104 1.44 9.45 -9.28
N VAL A 105 0.16 9.11 -9.30
CA VAL A 105 -0.92 10.00 -8.86
C VAL A 105 -2.03 9.22 -8.16
N ILE A 106 -2.80 9.88 -7.31
CA ILE A 106 -3.97 9.27 -6.63
C ILE A 106 -5.12 8.99 -7.60
N ALA A 107 -6.10 8.19 -7.17
CA ALA A 107 -7.23 7.75 -8.00
C ALA A 107 -7.95 8.90 -8.74
N ALA A 108 -8.32 9.96 -8.02
CA ALA A 108 -9.02 11.11 -8.59
C ALA A 108 -8.19 11.87 -9.63
N GLN A 109 -6.87 11.93 -9.45
CA GLN A 109 -5.96 12.58 -10.39
C GLN A 109 -5.75 11.72 -11.63
N ALA A 110 -5.57 10.40 -11.49
CA ALA A 110 -5.50 9.48 -12.63
C ALA A 110 -6.74 9.61 -13.52
N PHE A 111 -7.94 9.67 -12.91
CA PHE A 111 -9.20 9.84 -13.63
C PHE A 111 -9.25 11.17 -14.39
N LYS A 112 -8.87 12.27 -13.72
CA LYS A 112 -8.87 13.61 -14.31
C LYS A 112 -7.85 13.75 -15.44
N ASN A 113 -6.65 13.21 -15.24
CA ASN A 113 -5.55 13.31 -16.19
C ASN A 113 -5.76 12.38 -17.39
N GLN A 114 -6.59 11.36 -17.24
CA GLN A 114 -6.80 10.28 -18.22
C GLN A 114 -5.49 9.55 -18.57
N ALA A 115 -4.46 9.70 -17.74
CA ALA A 115 -3.14 9.13 -17.92
C ALA A 115 -2.47 8.89 -16.57
N ALA A 116 -1.95 7.69 -16.36
CA ALA A 116 -1.14 7.35 -15.19
C ALA A 116 -0.33 6.06 -15.42
N ASN A 117 0.50 5.67 -14.45
CA ASN A 117 1.20 4.38 -14.49
C ASN A 117 0.29 3.21 -14.04
N CYS A 118 0.78 1.97 -14.16
CA CYS A 118 0.00 0.76 -13.88
C CYS A 118 -0.58 0.75 -12.45
N LEU A 119 0.22 1.14 -11.44
CA LEU A 119 -0.22 1.19 -10.04
C LEU A 119 -1.37 2.19 -9.86
N SER A 120 -1.19 3.42 -10.36
CA SER A 120 -2.17 4.49 -10.22
C SER A 120 -3.48 4.17 -10.95
N LEU A 121 -3.40 3.59 -12.16
CA LEU A 121 -4.58 3.13 -12.91
C LEU A 121 -5.29 1.97 -12.20
N THR A 122 -4.54 1.03 -11.63
CA THR A 122 -5.09 -0.10 -10.86
C THR A 122 -5.77 0.40 -9.57
N ILE A 123 -5.19 1.38 -8.86
CA ILE A 123 -5.78 2.02 -7.68
C ILE A 123 -7.09 2.73 -8.04
N MET A 124 -7.11 3.49 -9.15
CA MET A 124 -8.30 4.15 -9.65
C MET A 124 -9.41 3.14 -10.00
N ALA A 125 -9.05 2.07 -10.72
CA ALA A 125 -9.97 1.00 -11.07
C ALA A 125 -10.55 0.31 -9.84
N TYR A 126 -9.72 0.04 -8.84
CA TYR A 126 -10.14 -0.54 -7.57
C TYR A 126 -11.15 0.36 -6.85
N ALA A 127 -10.83 1.65 -6.70
CA ALA A 127 -11.70 2.59 -6.01
C ALA A 127 -13.10 2.68 -6.67
N ILE A 128 -13.16 2.75 -8.00
CA ILE A 128 -14.41 2.78 -8.76
C ILE A 128 -15.16 1.44 -8.63
N ALA A 129 -14.46 0.31 -8.70
CA ALA A 129 -15.06 -1.02 -8.57
C ALA A 129 -15.72 -1.23 -7.20
N GLN A 130 -15.03 -0.81 -6.13
CA GLN A 130 -15.56 -0.90 -4.76
C GLN A 130 -16.85 -0.07 -4.60
N GLU A 131 -16.87 1.17 -5.09
CA GLU A 131 -18.07 2.02 -5.11
C GLU A 131 -19.20 1.41 -5.97
N ALA A 132 -18.85 0.73 -7.07
CA ALA A 132 -19.81 0.04 -7.93
C ALA A 132 -20.31 -1.31 -7.37
N LYS A 133 -19.87 -1.69 -6.16
CA LYS A 133 -20.14 -2.99 -5.54
C LYS A 133 -19.70 -4.16 -6.43
N LEU A 134 -18.54 -4.01 -7.08
CA LEU A 134 -17.87 -5.07 -7.82
C LEU A 134 -16.74 -5.59 -6.95
N SER A 135 -16.86 -6.83 -6.47
CA SER A 135 -15.84 -7.45 -5.62
C SER A 135 -14.55 -7.68 -6.43
N VAL A 136 -13.47 -6.99 -6.06
CA VAL A 136 -12.15 -7.11 -6.68
C VAL A 136 -11.07 -7.25 -5.63
N ALA A 137 -9.94 -7.84 -6.02
CA ALA A 137 -8.74 -7.89 -5.20
C ALA A 137 -7.51 -7.54 -6.03
N PHE A 138 -6.54 -6.86 -5.40
CA PHE A 138 -5.21 -6.68 -5.98
C PHE A 138 -4.50 -8.02 -6.07
N GLN A 139 -3.79 -8.23 -7.16
CA GLN A 139 -2.94 -9.38 -7.40
C GLN A 139 -1.57 -8.91 -7.89
N ARG A 140 -0.51 -9.48 -7.33
CA ARG A 140 0.85 -9.26 -7.83
C ARG A 140 1.07 -10.14 -9.05
N VAL A 141 1.68 -9.57 -10.08
CA VAL A 141 1.97 -10.26 -11.34
C VAL A 141 3.48 -10.38 -11.50
N ASP A 142 3.96 -11.59 -11.76
CA ASP A 142 5.38 -11.85 -11.97
C ASP A 142 5.77 -11.46 -13.39
N VAL A 143 6.12 -10.20 -13.58
CA VAL A 143 6.67 -9.70 -14.83
C VAL A 143 8.18 -9.97 -14.91
N PRO A 144 8.74 -10.15 -16.12
CA PRO A 144 10.19 -10.20 -16.31
C PRO A 144 10.86 -8.99 -15.66
N GLU A 145 12.08 -9.18 -15.19
CA GLU A 145 12.86 -8.13 -14.55
C GLU A 145 13.10 -6.96 -15.52
N TYR A 146 12.37 -5.86 -15.31
CA TYR A 146 12.54 -4.62 -16.04
C TYR A 146 13.22 -3.58 -15.14
N TRP A 147 14.50 -3.33 -15.42
CA TRP A 147 15.26 -2.24 -14.82
C TRP A 147 14.93 -0.92 -15.51
N VAL A 148 14.34 0.00 -14.75
CA VAL A 148 14.09 1.37 -15.22
C VAL A 148 15.07 2.30 -14.52
N ARG A 149 15.68 3.20 -15.28
CA ARG A 149 16.57 4.22 -14.74
C ARG A 149 15.80 5.53 -14.53
N ASN A 150 15.63 5.94 -13.28
CA ASN A 150 15.07 7.24 -12.93
C ASN A 150 16.20 8.16 -12.45
N GLY A 151 16.73 8.98 -13.36
CA GLY A 151 17.88 9.84 -13.10
C GLY A 151 19.15 9.05 -12.75
N ARG A 152 19.54 9.08 -11.46
CA ARG A 152 20.76 8.41 -10.96
C ARG A 152 20.51 7.06 -10.29
N VAL A 153 19.25 6.64 -10.15
CA VAL A 153 18.91 5.35 -9.52
C VAL A 153 18.36 4.38 -10.56
N ASN A 154 18.65 3.10 -10.36
CA ASN A 154 18.02 2.01 -11.10
C ASN A 154 16.95 1.39 -10.18
N MET A 155 15.74 1.22 -10.70
CA MET A 155 14.61 0.66 -9.98
C MET A 155 14.18 -0.65 -10.64
N LEU A 156 13.98 -1.67 -9.82
CA LEU A 156 13.31 -2.89 -10.23
C LEU A 156 11.80 -2.62 -10.23
N THR A 157 11.17 -2.75 -11.40
CA THR A 157 9.74 -2.48 -11.56
C THR A 157 8.94 -3.76 -11.37
N GLY A 158 7.99 -3.75 -10.44
CA GLY A 158 6.98 -4.81 -10.31
C GLY A 158 5.71 -4.48 -11.09
N HIS A 159 4.74 -5.40 -11.07
CA HIS A 159 3.44 -5.18 -11.69
C HIS A 159 2.31 -5.71 -10.82
N ILE A 160 1.16 -5.05 -10.91
CA ILE A 160 -0.06 -5.44 -10.21
C ILE A 160 -1.27 -5.29 -11.14
N ASN A 161 -2.29 -6.11 -10.89
CA ASN A 161 -3.58 -5.98 -11.56
C ASN A 161 -4.72 -6.24 -10.58
N LEU A 162 -5.96 -6.22 -11.06
CA LEU A 162 -7.13 -6.61 -10.27
C LEU A 162 -7.73 -7.90 -10.79
N THR A 163 -8.11 -8.79 -9.88
CA THR A 163 -8.95 -9.95 -10.17
C THR A 163 -10.37 -9.71 -9.68
N VAL A 164 -11.36 -10.00 -10.52
CA VAL A 164 -12.79 -9.92 -10.17
C VAL A 164 -13.19 -11.22 -9.46
N LEU A 165 -13.71 -11.07 -8.25
CA LEU A 165 -14.17 -12.18 -7.43
C LEU A 165 -15.62 -12.51 -7.78
N ASP A 166 -15.92 -13.79 -7.97
CA ASP A 166 -17.30 -14.24 -8.20
C ASP A 166 -18.06 -14.25 -6.87
N GLU A 167 -19.26 -13.66 -6.85
CA GLU A 167 -20.11 -13.72 -5.66
C GLU A 167 -20.62 -15.15 -5.47
N LYS A 168 -20.36 -15.73 -4.28
CA LYS A 168 -20.83 -17.08 -3.93
C LYS A 168 -22.36 -17.08 -3.85
N SER A 169 -23.03 -17.50 -4.91
CA SER A 169 -24.48 -17.72 -4.92
C SER A 169 -24.79 -19.22 -4.68
N PRO A 170 -25.68 -19.57 -3.73
CA PRO A 170 -26.08 -20.96 -3.47
C PRO A 170 -26.68 -21.68 -4.68
N ASP A 171 -27.31 -20.94 -5.60
CA ASP A 171 -28.05 -21.47 -6.76
C ASP A 171 -27.20 -21.60 -8.05
N LYS A 172 -25.96 -21.09 -8.05
CA LYS A 172 -25.06 -21.27 -9.19
C LYS A 172 -24.50 -22.70 -9.16
N ARG A 173 -25.14 -23.62 -9.90
CA ARG A 173 -24.48 -24.88 -10.30
C ARG A 173 -23.18 -24.51 -11.00
N VAL A 174 -22.06 -24.79 -10.33
CA VAL A 174 -20.71 -24.44 -10.75
C VAL A 174 -20.35 -25.27 -11.99
N LEU A 175 -20.85 -24.86 -13.16
CA LEU A 175 -20.23 -25.26 -14.41
C LEU A 175 -18.83 -24.65 -14.36
N PHE A 176 -17.82 -25.51 -14.40
CA PHE A 176 -16.40 -25.28 -14.17
C PHE A 176 -15.73 -24.34 -15.20
N GLN A 177 -16.42 -23.30 -15.67
CA GLN A 177 -15.86 -22.30 -16.56
C GLN A 177 -15.01 -21.32 -15.74
N ARG A 178 -13.77 -21.74 -15.48
CA ARG A 178 -12.68 -20.97 -14.88
C ARG A 178 -12.30 -19.76 -15.74
N THR A 179 -13.10 -18.71 -15.77
CA THR A 179 -12.66 -17.43 -16.31
C THR A 179 -12.81 -16.36 -15.24
N SER A 180 -11.81 -16.27 -14.35
CA SER A 180 -11.61 -15.06 -13.55
C SER A 180 -11.37 -13.90 -14.52
N ILE A 181 -12.05 -12.78 -14.28
CA ILE A 181 -11.85 -11.58 -15.09
C ILE A 181 -10.72 -10.80 -14.43
N GLU A 182 -9.75 -10.37 -15.23
CA GLU A 182 -8.63 -9.56 -14.78
C GLU A 182 -8.71 -8.19 -15.44
N ILE A 183 -8.45 -7.15 -14.65
CA ILE A 183 -8.33 -5.76 -15.11
C ILE A 183 -6.86 -5.41 -14.98
N ASP A 184 -6.19 -5.29 -16.12
CA ASP A 184 -4.75 -5.13 -16.20
C ASP A 184 -4.39 -3.93 -17.09
N PHE A 185 -3.43 -3.13 -16.62
CA PHE A 185 -2.93 -1.92 -17.30
C PHE A 185 -1.45 -2.07 -17.71
N ASP A 186 -0.98 -3.29 -17.94
CA ASP A 186 0.34 -3.55 -18.52
C ASP A 186 0.39 -3.12 -20.01
N PRO A 187 1.23 -2.13 -20.37
CA PRO A 187 1.37 -1.69 -21.76
C PRO A 187 2.25 -2.63 -22.60
N PHE A 188 2.95 -3.61 -21.98
CA PHE A 188 3.98 -4.42 -22.61
C PHE A 188 3.57 -5.88 -22.87
N VAL A 189 2.30 -6.26 -22.68
CA VAL A 189 1.87 -7.66 -22.78
C VAL A 189 2.07 -8.22 -24.20
N ASN A 190 3.18 -8.94 -24.37
CA ASN A 190 3.40 -9.91 -25.44
C ASN A 190 2.68 -11.22 -25.10
N LYS A 191 1.34 -11.25 -25.22
CA LYS A 191 0.45 -12.44 -25.38
C LYS A 191 0.81 -13.76 -24.62
N GLN A 192 1.50 -13.72 -23.48
CA GLN A 192 1.75 -14.90 -22.63
C GLN A 192 1.37 -14.56 -21.19
N PRO A 193 0.57 -15.41 -20.53
CA PRO A 193 0.17 -15.19 -19.14
C PRO A 193 1.36 -15.38 -18.20
N PHE A 194 1.57 -14.42 -17.30
CA PHE A 194 2.58 -14.48 -16.24
C PHE A 194 2.12 -15.33 -15.05
N GLU A 195 3.08 -15.81 -14.25
CA GLU A 195 2.82 -16.42 -12.93
C GLU A 195 2.28 -15.37 -11.94
N LYS A 196 1.49 -15.83 -10.97
CA LYS A 196 0.64 -14.99 -10.10
C LYS A 196 0.60 -15.57 -8.69
N HIS A 197 0.62 -14.71 -7.68
CA HIS A 197 0.65 -15.08 -6.26
C HIS A 197 -0.29 -14.21 -5.42
#